data_AF-A0A257ZG27-F1
#
_entry.id   AF-A0A257ZG27-F1
#
_cell.length_a   1.000
_cell.length_b   1.000
_cell.length_c   1.000
_cell.angle_alpha   90.00
_cell.angle_beta   90.00
_cell.angle_gamma   90.00
#
_symmetry.space_group_name_H-M   'P 1'
#
loop_
_entity.id
_entity.type
_entity.pdbx_description
1 polymer ?
#
loop_
_entity_poly.entity_id
_entity_poly.type
_entity_poly.pdbx_seq_one_letter_code
_entity_poly.pdbx_strand_id
1 'polypeptide(L)'
;AVFEDPKVKAEVIAKVEAAVGPKTIFGSNTSTLPITGLATTSQRPQNFIGIHFFSPVEKMLLVEVIMAKKTGKKALAMALDFVRAIKKTPIVVNDVRGFYANRCVGNYLREGHLMLMEGVPPAMIEAAGKQAGMPVGPLSLNDEVAVDLAFKVLKATKAQLGEGAVDPAQEKLLSDMVEKHGRLGRKNRKGFYDYPEAGPKRLWPGLADLVGKRLAPEQVDMAELQHRLLVTQALEAARTYEEGVVTDPREADVGSIIGFGFAPYSGGTLSFIDNMGAAAFVKLCESLAKKHGERFRPNRQLKRMAKTGESYYGAAAAKAAAKAA
;
A
#
# COMPACT_ATOMS: atom_id res chain seq x y z
N ALA A 1 -5.72 -0.72 -20.63
CA ALA A 1 -5.57 -1.65 -19.49
C ALA A 1 -5.80 -3.07 -19.99
N VAL A 2 -4.91 -4.00 -19.64
CA VAL A 2 -4.98 -5.43 -20.03
C VAL A 2 -4.55 -6.28 -18.83
N PHE A 3 -4.68 -7.60 -18.93
CA PHE A 3 -4.31 -8.53 -17.86
C PHE A 3 -2.93 -8.26 -17.25
N GLU A 4 -2.78 -8.61 -15.98
CA GLU A 4 -1.55 -8.40 -15.19
C GLU A 4 -0.50 -9.47 -15.50
N ASP A 5 -0.15 -9.59 -16.78
CA ASP A 5 0.84 -10.53 -17.30
C ASP A 5 1.91 -9.78 -18.13
N PRO A 6 3.21 -9.96 -17.84
CA PRO A 6 4.27 -9.27 -18.57
C PRO A 6 4.30 -9.54 -20.07
N LYS A 7 4.00 -10.77 -20.51
CA LYS A 7 4.02 -11.14 -21.95
C LYS A 7 2.85 -10.48 -22.68
N VAL A 8 1.66 -10.53 -22.10
CA VAL A 8 0.47 -9.86 -22.66
C VAL A 8 0.71 -8.35 -22.76
N LYS A 9 1.26 -7.73 -21.71
CA LYS A 9 1.57 -6.29 -21.75
C LYS A 9 2.63 -5.97 -22.81
N ALA A 10 3.70 -6.76 -22.93
CA ALA A 10 4.74 -6.55 -23.95
C ALA A 10 4.19 -6.64 -25.38
N GLU A 11 3.34 -7.63 -25.66
CA GLU A 11 2.70 -7.78 -26.97
C GLU A 11 1.80 -6.58 -27.31
N VAL A 12 1.00 -6.12 -26.35
CA VAL A 12 0.12 -4.97 -26.53
C VAL A 12 0.91 -3.68 -26.72
N ILE A 13 2.00 -3.50 -25.96
CA ILE A 13 2.90 -2.34 -26.13
C ILE A 13 3.43 -2.30 -27.57
N ALA A 14 3.99 -3.41 -28.07
CA ALA A 14 4.53 -3.47 -29.43
C ALA A 14 3.46 -3.17 -30.50
N LYS A 15 2.27 -3.78 -30.38
CA LYS A 15 1.16 -3.56 -31.32
C LYS A 15 0.68 -2.12 -31.35
N VAL A 16 0.49 -1.50 -30.17
CA VAL A 16 0.05 -0.10 -30.08
C VAL A 16 1.13 0.83 -30.60
N GLU A 17 2.40 0.60 -30.26
CA GLU A 17 3.49 1.48 -30.69
C GLU A 17 3.72 1.52 -32.19
N ALA A 18 3.43 0.42 -32.90
CA ALA A 18 3.46 0.34 -34.36
C ALA A 18 2.31 1.10 -35.02
N ALA A 19 1.18 1.30 -34.33
CA ALA A 19 -0.01 1.95 -34.86
C ALA A 19 -0.10 3.46 -34.52
N VAL A 20 0.69 3.94 -33.55
CA VAL A 20 0.66 5.34 -33.09
C VAL A 20 1.92 6.11 -33.49
N GLY A 21 1.79 7.44 -33.60
CA GLY A 21 2.91 8.32 -33.93
C GLY A 21 4.05 8.32 -32.89
N PRO A 22 5.27 8.71 -33.28
CA PRO A 22 6.46 8.64 -32.42
C PRO A 22 6.45 9.60 -31.22
N LYS A 23 5.52 10.56 -31.20
CA LYS A 23 5.35 11.53 -30.11
C LYS A 23 4.29 11.11 -29.08
N THR A 24 3.59 10.00 -29.32
CA THR A 24 2.53 9.51 -28.42
C THR A 24 3.11 9.04 -27.09
N ILE A 25 2.45 9.42 -26.00
CA ILE A 25 2.76 8.96 -24.64
C ILE A 25 2.00 7.66 -24.38
N PHE A 26 2.69 6.66 -23.82
CA PHE A 26 2.11 5.37 -23.48
C PHE A 26 1.97 5.25 -21.96
N GLY A 27 0.73 5.13 -21.47
CA GLY A 27 0.40 4.95 -20.07
C GLY A 27 0.06 3.49 -19.74
N SER A 28 0.77 2.87 -18.80
CA SER A 28 0.42 1.53 -18.29
C SER A 28 -0.34 1.62 -16.95
N ASN A 29 -1.52 1.01 -16.88
CA ASN A 29 -2.22 0.75 -15.62
C ASN A 29 -1.88 -0.68 -15.16
N THR A 30 -0.93 -0.79 -14.24
CA THR A 30 -0.49 -2.03 -13.59
C THR A 30 -0.42 -1.77 -12.09
N SER A 31 -0.65 -2.78 -11.26
CA SER A 31 -0.68 -2.62 -9.80
C SER A 31 0.52 -3.29 -9.12
N THR A 32 1.20 -4.21 -9.80
CA THR A 32 2.31 -4.98 -9.23
C THR A 32 3.58 -5.02 -10.08
N LEU A 33 3.48 -4.81 -11.40
CA LEU A 33 4.64 -4.90 -12.28
C LEU A 33 5.39 -3.55 -12.31
N PRO A 34 6.72 -3.54 -12.09
CA PRO A 34 7.51 -2.33 -12.23
C PRO A 34 7.42 -1.73 -13.64
N ILE A 35 7.14 -0.43 -13.72
CA ILE A 35 7.04 0.32 -14.98
C ILE A 35 8.38 0.31 -15.72
N THR A 36 9.50 0.36 -15.01
CA THR A 36 10.84 0.29 -15.59
C THR A 36 11.04 -1.01 -16.34
N GLY A 37 10.53 -2.13 -15.82
CA GLY A 37 10.58 -3.42 -16.50
C GLY A 37 9.74 -3.42 -17.77
N LEU A 38 8.50 -2.95 -17.69
CA LEU A 38 7.61 -2.86 -18.87
C LEU A 38 8.15 -1.93 -19.96
N ALA A 39 8.75 -0.81 -19.57
CA ALA A 39 9.32 0.18 -20.48
C ALA A 39 10.48 -0.38 -21.32
N THR A 40 11.12 -1.49 -20.92
CA THR A 40 12.16 -2.15 -21.74
C THR A 40 11.63 -2.73 -23.05
N THR A 41 10.34 -3.02 -23.12
CA THR A 41 9.67 -3.53 -24.33
C THR A 41 9.16 -2.42 -25.25
N SER A 42 9.23 -1.16 -24.80
CA SER A 42 8.87 0.02 -25.59
C SER A 42 10.06 0.46 -26.43
N GLN A 43 9.82 0.80 -27.69
CA GLN A 43 10.80 1.44 -28.58
C GLN A 43 11.07 2.89 -28.20
N ARG A 44 10.20 3.49 -27.36
CA ARG A 44 10.22 4.89 -26.95
C ARG A 44 10.07 5.01 -25.42
N PRO A 45 11.01 4.45 -24.63
CA PRO A 45 10.87 4.39 -23.17
C PRO A 45 10.77 5.77 -22.49
N GLN A 46 11.25 6.84 -23.14
CA GLN A 46 11.07 8.22 -22.70
C GLN A 46 9.62 8.73 -22.75
N ASN A 47 8.78 8.09 -23.56
CA ASN A 47 7.34 8.37 -23.66
C ASN A 47 6.50 7.38 -22.84
N PHE A 48 7.12 6.44 -22.12
CA PHE A 48 6.44 5.42 -21.34
C PHE A 48 6.31 5.86 -19.88
N ILE A 49 5.11 5.71 -19.30
CA ILE A 49 4.82 6.12 -17.93
C ILE A 49 3.77 5.20 -17.29
N GLY A 50 3.81 5.05 -15.96
CA GLY A 50 2.73 4.41 -15.22
C GLY A 50 1.60 5.38 -14.91
N ILE A 51 0.35 4.94 -15.10
CA ILE A 51 -0.86 5.67 -14.70
C ILE A 51 -1.74 4.67 -13.95
N HIS A 52 -1.50 4.54 -12.65
CA HIS A 52 -2.14 3.57 -11.78
C HIS A 52 -3.42 4.14 -11.16
N PHE A 53 -4.54 3.56 -11.56
CA PHE A 53 -5.86 3.90 -11.03
C PHE A 53 -6.23 3.00 -9.85
N PHE A 54 -6.99 3.57 -8.91
CA PHE A 54 -7.54 2.83 -7.77
C PHE A 54 -8.97 2.39 -8.08
N SER A 55 -9.31 1.15 -7.74
CA SER A 55 -10.64 0.59 -7.96
C SER A 55 -11.57 0.83 -6.75
N PRO A 56 -12.84 1.19 -6.96
CA PRO A 56 -13.51 1.44 -8.25
C PRO A 56 -13.10 2.78 -8.88
N VAL A 57 -12.71 2.78 -10.16
CA VAL A 57 -12.08 3.94 -10.85
C VAL A 57 -12.99 5.16 -10.88
N GLU A 58 -14.30 4.96 -10.99
CA GLU A 58 -15.29 6.01 -11.01
C GLU A 58 -15.44 6.72 -9.65
N LYS A 59 -15.13 6.03 -8.54
CA LYS A 59 -15.28 6.55 -7.16
C LYS A 59 -13.97 7.08 -6.58
N MET A 60 -12.86 6.39 -6.84
CA MET A 60 -11.57 6.74 -6.24
C MET A 60 -10.96 7.98 -6.90
N LEU A 61 -10.49 8.93 -6.11
CA LEU A 61 -9.97 10.22 -6.61
C LEU A 61 -8.49 10.15 -7.03
N LEU A 62 -7.72 9.29 -6.39
CA LEU A 62 -6.28 9.22 -6.57
C LEU A 62 -5.89 8.53 -7.88
N VAL A 63 -4.83 9.04 -8.51
CA VAL A 63 -4.05 8.32 -9.53
C VAL A 63 -2.56 8.44 -9.19
N GLU A 64 -1.87 7.30 -9.09
CA GLU A 64 -0.41 7.28 -8.99
C GLU A 64 0.18 7.40 -10.39
N VAL A 65 0.98 8.45 -10.63
CA VAL A 65 1.75 8.65 -11.85
C VAL A 65 3.18 8.18 -11.59
N ILE A 66 3.57 7.07 -12.21
CA ILE A 66 4.79 6.35 -11.86
C ILE A 66 5.89 6.61 -12.90
N MET A 67 7.00 7.16 -12.41
CA MET A 67 8.21 7.45 -13.19
C MET A 67 9.06 6.19 -13.34
N ALA A 68 9.16 5.66 -14.56
CA ALA A 68 10.19 4.69 -14.91
C ALA A 68 11.56 5.39 -15.01
N LYS A 69 12.65 4.62 -14.92
CA LYS A 69 14.03 5.16 -15.01
C LYS A 69 14.29 6.05 -16.23
N LYS A 70 13.62 5.77 -17.35
CA LYS A 70 13.81 6.51 -18.62
C LYS A 70 12.68 7.49 -18.93
N THR A 71 11.62 7.57 -18.11
CA THR A 71 10.45 8.42 -18.38
C THR A 71 10.87 9.88 -18.51
N GLY A 72 10.52 10.50 -19.64
CA GLY A 72 10.85 11.89 -19.94
C GLY A 72 9.89 12.90 -19.30
N LYS A 73 10.36 14.14 -19.12
CA LYS A 73 9.56 15.24 -18.55
C LYS A 73 8.25 15.49 -19.31
N LYS A 74 8.25 15.31 -20.63
CA LYS A 74 7.05 15.47 -21.47
C LYS A 74 5.99 14.40 -21.17
N ALA A 75 6.40 13.15 -20.94
CA ALA A 75 5.48 12.07 -20.58
C ALA A 75 4.83 12.34 -19.23
N LEU A 76 5.62 12.80 -18.25
CA LEU A 76 5.11 13.23 -16.94
C LEU A 76 4.10 14.37 -17.07
N ALA A 77 4.46 15.45 -17.76
CA ALA A 77 3.56 16.60 -17.94
C ALA A 77 2.23 16.19 -18.58
N MET A 78 2.27 15.41 -19.65
CA MET A 78 1.07 14.92 -20.33
C MET A 78 0.21 14.01 -19.43
N ALA A 79 0.83 13.14 -18.64
CA ALA A 79 0.11 12.30 -17.70
C ALA A 79 -0.59 13.12 -16.61
N LEU A 80 0.09 14.14 -16.06
CA LEU A 80 -0.51 15.04 -15.08
C LEU A 80 -1.70 15.82 -15.68
N ASP A 81 -1.56 16.33 -16.89
CA ASP A 81 -2.63 17.05 -17.59
C ASP A 81 -3.82 16.13 -17.89
N PHE A 82 -3.55 14.90 -18.35
CA PHE A 82 -4.58 13.89 -18.56
C PHE A 82 -5.35 13.57 -17.27
N VAL A 83 -4.64 13.29 -16.17
CA VAL A 83 -5.25 12.94 -14.87
C VAL A 83 -6.11 14.09 -14.35
N ARG A 84 -5.65 15.34 -14.50
CA ARG A 84 -6.44 16.53 -14.14
C ARG A 84 -7.67 16.69 -15.04
N ALA A 85 -7.54 16.47 -16.35
CA ALA A 85 -8.64 16.59 -17.30
C ALA A 85 -9.80 15.63 -16.98
N ILE A 86 -9.49 14.44 -16.45
CA ILE A 86 -10.49 13.47 -16.00
C ILE A 86 -10.94 13.68 -14.54
N LYS A 87 -10.63 14.84 -13.95
CA LYS A 87 -11.01 15.27 -12.59
C LYS A 87 -10.53 14.31 -11.49
N LYS A 88 -9.33 13.76 -11.67
CA LYS A 88 -8.62 12.95 -10.66
C LYS A 88 -7.44 13.74 -10.10
N THR A 89 -6.94 13.30 -8.95
CA THR A 89 -5.80 13.91 -8.26
C THR A 89 -4.56 13.06 -8.50
N PRO A 90 -3.55 13.56 -9.24
CA PRO A 90 -2.30 12.85 -9.42
C PRO A 90 -1.39 12.99 -8.19
N ILE A 91 -0.64 11.93 -7.89
CA ILE A 91 0.62 11.99 -7.14
C ILE A 91 1.73 11.40 -7.98
N VAL A 92 2.94 11.94 -7.92
CA VAL A 92 4.10 11.43 -8.66
C VAL A 92 4.92 10.53 -7.75
N VAL A 93 5.23 9.32 -8.24
CA VAL A 93 6.07 8.37 -7.51
C VAL A 93 7.10 7.76 -8.44
N ASN A 94 8.26 7.37 -7.92
CA ASN A 94 9.26 6.63 -8.67
C ASN A 94 8.95 5.13 -8.64
N ASP A 95 9.36 4.46 -9.71
CA ASP A 95 9.06 3.05 -9.91
C ASP A 95 9.77 2.14 -8.91
N VAL A 96 8.95 1.37 -8.19
CA VAL A 96 9.33 0.24 -7.34
C VAL A 96 8.18 -0.76 -7.37
N ARG A 97 8.44 -2.02 -7.02
CA ARG A 97 7.37 -3.01 -6.88
C ARG A 97 6.33 -2.54 -5.84
N GLY A 98 5.09 -2.40 -6.26
CA GLY A 98 3.98 -1.95 -5.40
C GLY A 98 3.92 -0.43 -5.16
N PHE A 99 4.77 0.36 -5.84
CA PHE A 99 4.75 1.82 -5.79
C PHE A 99 4.72 2.38 -4.36
N TYR A 100 3.94 3.42 -4.09
CA TYR A 100 3.77 3.97 -2.74
C TYR A 100 2.53 3.38 -2.06
N ALA A 101 1.36 3.51 -2.68
CA ALA A 101 0.09 3.19 -2.02
C ALA A 101 -0.04 1.69 -1.71
N ASN A 102 0.28 0.81 -2.67
CA ASN A 102 0.13 -0.63 -2.45
C ASN A 102 1.13 -1.17 -1.39
N ARG A 103 2.30 -0.53 -1.23
CA ARG A 103 3.23 -0.86 -0.12
C ARG A 103 2.62 -0.53 1.23
N CYS A 104 2.04 0.65 1.40
CA CYS A 104 1.37 1.06 2.64
C CYS A 104 0.16 0.16 2.93
N VAL A 105 -0.73 -0.04 1.95
CA VAL A 105 -1.91 -0.91 2.10
C VAL A 105 -1.50 -2.35 2.41
N GLY A 106 -0.48 -2.89 1.73
CA GLY A 106 0.03 -4.24 2.01
C GLY A 106 0.47 -4.43 3.46
N ASN A 107 1.09 -3.41 4.07
CA ASN A 107 1.47 -3.43 5.48
C ASN A 107 0.26 -3.37 6.42
N TYR A 108 -0.78 -2.60 6.09
CA TYR A 108 -2.05 -2.59 6.84
C TYR A 108 -2.73 -3.97 6.84
N LEU A 109 -2.83 -4.59 5.66
CA LEU A 109 -3.40 -5.94 5.51
C LEU A 109 -2.58 -6.97 6.28
N ARG A 110 -1.25 -6.95 6.10
CA ARG A 110 -0.33 -7.83 6.82
C ARG A 110 -0.49 -7.69 8.33
N GLU A 111 -0.58 -6.48 8.85
CA GLU A 111 -0.73 -6.29 10.29
C GLU A 111 -2.06 -6.87 10.81
N GLY A 112 -3.16 -6.67 10.10
CA GLY A 112 -4.44 -7.31 10.43
C GLY A 112 -4.37 -8.84 10.41
N HIS A 113 -3.65 -9.43 9.45
CA HIS A 113 -3.39 -10.86 9.41
C HIS A 113 -2.59 -11.36 10.61
N LEU A 114 -1.55 -10.61 11.01
CA LEU A 114 -0.69 -11.00 12.14
C LEU A 114 -1.41 -10.85 13.47
N MET A 115 -2.20 -9.78 13.66
CA MET A 115 -3.09 -9.66 14.82
C MET A 115 -4.04 -10.86 14.92
N LEU A 116 -4.64 -11.26 13.80
CA LEU A 116 -5.51 -12.43 13.76
C LEU A 116 -4.74 -13.70 14.15
N MET A 117 -3.56 -13.91 13.55
CA MET A 117 -2.68 -15.04 13.86
C MET A 117 -2.03 -14.96 15.24
N GLU A 118 -2.12 -13.84 15.95
CA GLU A 118 -1.74 -13.68 17.35
C GLU A 118 -2.90 -14.04 18.30
N GLY A 119 -4.12 -14.24 17.77
CA GLY A 119 -5.31 -14.62 18.54
C GLY A 119 -6.25 -13.46 18.86
N VAL A 120 -6.00 -12.27 18.31
CA VAL A 120 -6.89 -11.11 18.52
C VAL A 120 -8.25 -11.41 17.88
N PRO A 121 -9.38 -11.18 18.59
CA PRO A 121 -10.71 -11.38 18.02
C PRO A 121 -10.89 -10.56 16.73
N PRO A 122 -11.36 -11.17 15.61
CA PRO A 122 -11.45 -10.47 14.32
C PRO A 122 -12.30 -9.20 14.35
N ALA A 123 -13.36 -9.20 15.18
CA ALA A 123 -14.21 -8.03 15.37
C ALA A 123 -13.45 -6.85 16.01
N MET A 124 -12.50 -7.11 16.91
CA MET A 124 -11.68 -6.07 17.55
C MET A 124 -10.65 -5.50 16.57
N ILE A 125 -10.08 -6.33 15.70
CA ILE A 125 -9.16 -5.87 14.63
C ILE A 125 -9.89 -4.89 13.70
N GLU A 126 -11.11 -5.24 13.28
CA GLU A 126 -11.94 -4.42 12.40
C GLU A 126 -12.40 -3.13 13.08
N ALA A 127 -12.78 -3.22 14.36
CA ALA A 127 -13.12 -2.06 15.17
C ALA A 127 -11.92 -1.12 15.37
N ALA A 128 -10.72 -1.67 15.62
CA ALA A 128 -9.50 -0.89 15.78
C ALA A 128 -9.17 -0.10 14.52
N GLY A 129 -9.27 -0.71 13.33
CA GLY A 129 -9.07 0.00 12.06
C GLY A 129 -10.01 1.20 11.92
N LYS A 130 -11.31 1.00 12.19
CA LYS A 130 -12.31 2.08 12.13
C LYS A 130 -12.09 3.17 13.18
N GLN A 131 -11.80 2.79 14.42
CA GLN A 131 -11.55 3.73 15.52
C GLN A 131 -10.26 4.53 15.31
N ALA A 132 -9.26 3.94 14.64
CA ALA A 132 -8.06 4.64 14.19
C ALA A 132 -8.31 5.61 13.02
N GLY A 133 -9.55 5.71 12.51
CA GLY A 133 -9.92 6.62 11.43
C GLY A 133 -9.79 6.03 10.02
N MET A 134 -9.56 4.71 9.88
CA MET A 134 -9.58 4.04 8.57
C MET A 134 -11.03 3.84 8.09
N PRO A 135 -11.30 3.90 6.78
CA PRO A 135 -12.66 3.70 6.25
C PRO A 135 -13.18 2.27 6.44
N VAL A 136 -12.28 1.28 6.43
CA VAL A 136 -12.59 -0.15 6.59
C VAL A 136 -11.49 -0.84 7.39
N GLY A 137 -11.85 -1.90 8.12
CA GLY A 137 -10.88 -2.73 8.81
C GLY A 137 -10.03 -3.57 7.82
N PRO A 138 -8.87 -4.08 8.26
CA PRO A 138 -7.89 -4.71 7.38
C PRO A 138 -8.37 -6.03 6.78
N LEU A 139 -9.14 -6.84 7.51
CA LEU A 139 -9.64 -8.12 7.00
C LEU A 139 -10.73 -7.88 5.95
N SER A 140 -11.64 -6.95 6.24
CA SER A 140 -12.64 -6.53 5.26
C SER A 140 -12.00 -5.91 4.02
N LEU A 141 -10.93 -5.12 4.17
CA LEU A 141 -10.24 -4.54 3.02
C LEU A 141 -9.60 -5.63 2.14
N ASN A 142 -8.98 -6.65 2.75
CA ASN A 142 -8.40 -7.74 1.97
C ASN A 142 -9.47 -8.48 1.14
N ASP A 143 -10.69 -8.63 1.66
CA ASP A 143 -11.78 -9.23 0.90
C ASP A 143 -12.19 -8.39 -0.32
N GLU A 144 -12.14 -7.06 -0.25
CA GLU A 144 -12.41 -6.18 -1.40
C GLU A 144 -11.28 -6.25 -2.44
N VAL A 145 -10.03 -6.31 -1.99
CA VAL A 145 -8.84 -6.43 -2.84
C VAL A 145 -8.74 -7.82 -3.49
N ALA A 146 -9.26 -8.84 -2.81
CA ALA A 146 -9.17 -10.28 -3.04
C ALA A 146 -8.03 -10.98 -2.28
N VAL A 147 -8.42 -11.98 -1.50
CA VAL A 147 -7.53 -12.78 -0.63
C VAL A 147 -6.56 -13.63 -1.46
N ASP A 148 -7.02 -14.13 -2.61
CA ASP A 148 -6.19 -14.92 -3.52
C ASP A 148 -5.09 -14.08 -4.17
N LEU A 149 -5.36 -12.80 -4.44
CA LEU A 149 -4.37 -11.85 -4.92
C LEU A 149 -3.29 -11.61 -3.85
N ALA A 150 -3.70 -11.37 -2.60
CA ALA A 150 -2.75 -11.23 -1.49
C ALA A 150 -1.85 -12.48 -1.35
N PHE A 151 -2.42 -13.68 -1.48
CA PHE A 151 -1.66 -14.93 -1.45
C PHE A 151 -0.71 -15.08 -2.64
N LYS A 152 -1.14 -14.75 -3.86
CA LYS A 152 -0.27 -14.74 -5.06
C LYS A 152 0.90 -13.77 -4.91
N VAL A 153 0.65 -12.57 -4.39
CA VAL A 153 1.69 -11.57 -4.12
C VAL A 153 2.69 -12.10 -3.09
N LEU A 154 2.21 -12.75 -2.01
CA LEU A 154 3.07 -13.38 -1.00
C LEU A 154 3.95 -14.46 -1.63
N LYS A 155 3.38 -15.40 -2.40
CA LYS A 155 4.16 -16.45 -3.09
C LYS A 155 5.20 -15.87 -4.06
N ALA A 156 4.84 -14.84 -4.81
CA ALA A 156 5.76 -14.16 -5.71
C ALA A 156 6.91 -13.47 -4.95
N THR A 157 6.62 -12.84 -3.81
CA THR A 157 7.66 -12.24 -2.93
C THR A 157 8.62 -13.31 -2.42
N LYS A 158 8.08 -14.42 -1.90
CA LYS A 158 8.84 -15.56 -1.41
C LYS A 158 9.76 -16.15 -2.49
N ALA A 159 9.24 -16.36 -3.70
CA ALA A 159 10.00 -16.89 -4.82
C ALA A 159 11.13 -15.94 -5.29
N GLN A 160 10.96 -14.63 -5.16
CA GLN A 160 11.92 -13.62 -5.63
C GLN A 160 12.97 -13.25 -4.59
N LEU A 161 12.58 -13.16 -3.32
CA LEU A 161 13.41 -12.61 -2.23
C LEU A 161 13.79 -13.66 -1.18
N GLY A 162 13.27 -14.88 -1.29
CA GLY A 162 13.54 -16.00 -0.39
C GLY A 162 12.55 -16.12 0.77
N GLU A 163 12.70 -17.22 1.53
CA GLU A 163 11.84 -17.58 2.69
C GLU A 163 11.74 -16.45 3.73
N GLY A 164 12.86 -15.79 4.05
CA GLY A 164 12.89 -14.74 5.08
C GLY A 164 12.17 -13.43 4.70
N ALA A 165 11.69 -13.30 3.46
CA ALA A 165 10.98 -12.12 2.99
C ALA A 165 9.47 -12.15 3.28
N VAL A 166 8.94 -13.28 3.74
CA VAL A 166 7.53 -13.44 4.09
C VAL A 166 7.36 -13.89 5.54
N ASP A 167 6.24 -13.51 6.15
CA ASP A 167 5.92 -13.96 7.50
C ASP A 167 5.24 -15.34 7.44
N PRO A 168 5.78 -16.38 8.11
CA PRO A 168 5.20 -17.73 8.07
C PRO A 168 3.75 -17.79 8.60
N ALA A 169 3.39 -16.96 9.58
CA ALA A 169 2.03 -16.93 10.10
C ALA A 169 1.05 -16.34 9.08
N GLN A 170 1.48 -15.29 8.36
CA GLN A 170 0.71 -14.74 7.25
C GLN A 170 0.57 -15.75 6.10
N GLU A 171 1.65 -16.45 5.74
CA GLU A 171 1.63 -17.46 4.69
C GLU A 171 0.66 -18.60 5.02
N LYS A 172 0.73 -19.14 6.25
CA LYS A 172 -0.20 -20.17 6.72
C LYS A 172 -1.65 -19.70 6.63
N LEU A 173 -1.95 -18.49 7.13
CA LEU A 173 -3.31 -17.93 7.09
C LEU A 173 -3.86 -17.88 5.67
N LEU A 174 -3.08 -17.29 4.75
CA LEU A 174 -3.54 -17.09 3.37
C LEU A 174 -3.62 -18.39 2.58
N SER A 175 -2.68 -19.33 2.78
CA SER A 175 -2.74 -20.67 2.20
C SER A 175 -3.97 -21.44 2.71
N ASP A 176 -4.23 -21.48 4.01
CA ASP A 176 -5.40 -22.17 4.57
C ASP A 176 -6.71 -21.57 4.03
N MET A 177 -6.82 -20.23 4.03
CA MET A 177 -7.99 -19.51 3.49
C MET A 177 -8.24 -19.85 2.01
N VAL A 178 -7.21 -19.77 1.18
CA VAL A 178 -7.34 -19.90 -0.29
C VAL A 178 -7.39 -21.35 -0.73
N GLU A 179 -6.45 -22.18 -0.29
CA GLU A 179 -6.24 -23.53 -0.80
C GLU A 179 -7.13 -24.56 -0.10
N LYS A 180 -7.35 -24.42 1.22
CA LYS A 180 -8.16 -25.40 1.98
C LYS A 180 -9.64 -25.02 2.01
N HIS A 181 -9.95 -23.74 2.18
CA HIS A 181 -11.33 -23.27 2.34
C HIS A 181 -11.90 -22.56 1.10
N GLY A 182 -11.08 -22.33 0.07
CA GLY A 182 -11.52 -21.70 -1.18
C GLY A 182 -12.07 -20.29 -0.97
N ARG A 183 -11.56 -19.53 0.00
CA ARG A 183 -12.04 -18.20 0.39
C ARG A 183 -11.19 -17.14 -0.31
N LEU A 184 -11.70 -16.63 -1.43
CA LEU A 184 -10.96 -15.78 -2.37
C LEU A 184 -11.25 -14.28 -2.19
N GLY A 185 -12.25 -13.92 -1.39
CA GLY A 185 -12.68 -12.54 -1.15
C GLY A 185 -14.12 -12.27 -1.61
N ARG A 186 -14.49 -10.98 -1.62
CA ARG A 186 -15.87 -10.53 -1.81
C ARG A 186 -16.49 -10.94 -3.14
N LYS A 187 -15.72 -10.91 -4.24
CA LYS A 187 -16.22 -11.29 -5.57
C LYS A 187 -16.73 -12.74 -5.62
N ASN A 188 -16.16 -13.60 -4.77
CA ASN A 188 -16.54 -15.00 -4.64
C ASN A 188 -17.50 -15.24 -3.47
N ARG A 189 -17.99 -14.17 -2.84
CA ARG A 189 -18.88 -14.15 -1.68
C ARG A 189 -18.32 -14.79 -0.39
N LYS A 190 -17.04 -15.17 -0.38
CA LYS A 190 -16.36 -15.78 0.77
C LYS A 190 -14.90 -15.33 0.87
N GLY A 191 -14.57 -14.63 1.95
CA GLY A 191 -13.23 -14.16 2.34
C GLY A 191 -13.07 -14.23 3.86
N PHE A 192 -12.45 -13.28 4.52
CA PHE A 192 -12.55 -13.16 5.99
C PHE A 192 -14.01 -12.99 6.46
N TYR A 193 -14.86 -12.48 5.58
CA TYR A 193 -16.30 -12.39 5.74
C TYR A 193 -17.05 -13.41 4.88
N ASP A 194 -18.21 -13.82 5.35
CA ASP A 194 -19.27 -14.38 4.51
C ASP A 194 -20.13 -13.25 3.96
N TYR A 195 -20.43 -13.31 2.66
CA TYR A 195 -21.25 -12.34 1.94
C TYR A 195 -22.51 -13.04 1.42
N PRO A 196 -23.57 -13.16 2.25
CA PRO A 196 -24.80 -13.81 1.82
C PRO A 196 -25.49 -13.00 0.72
N GLU A 197 -26.33 -13.66 -0.10
CA GLU A 197 -27.13 -12.98 -1.12
C GLU A 197 -28.12 -11.99 -0.50
N ALA A 198 -28.66 -12.32 0.67
CA ALA A 198 -29.53 -11.48 1.46
C ALA A 198 -28.95 -11.27 2.86
N GLY A 199 -29.01 -10.03 3.35
CA GLY A 199 -28.55 -9.64 4.67
C GLY A 199 -27.12 -9.07 4.71
N PRO A 200 -26.66 -8.61 5.89
CA PRO A 200 -25.36 -8.00 6.04
C PRO A 200 -24.24 -9.04 5.94
N LYS A 201 -23.06 -8.60 5.48
CA LYS A 201 -21.83 -9.39 5.60
C LYS A 201 -21.55 -9.69 7.08
N ARG A 202 -20.95 -10.83 7.37
CA ARG A 202 -20.54 -11.23 8.74
C ARG A 202 -19.16 -11.87 8.72
N LEU A 203 -18.41 -11.73 9.80
CA LEU A 203 -17.13 -12.42 9.95
C LEU A 203 -17.36 -13.92 9.87
N TRP A 204 -16.49 -14.63 9.16
CA TRP A 204 -16.60 -16.07 8.98
C TRP A 204 -16.30 -16.79 10.31
N PRO A 205 -17.23 -17.63 10.83
CA PRO A 205 -17.00 -18.32 12.11
C PRO A 205 -15.76 -19.22 12.12
N GLY A 206 -15.39 -19.80 10.96
CA GLY A 206 -14.22 -20.68 10.84
C GLY A 206 -12.87 -19.99 11.01
N LEU A 207 -12.83 -18.65 11.12
CA LEU A 207 -11.60 -17.93 11.47
C LEU A 207 -11.04 -18.37 12.84
N ALA A 208 -11.90 -18.73 13.80
CA ALA A 208 -11.48 -19.20 15.11
C ALA A 208 -10.68 -20.51 15.02
N ASP A 209 -11.18 -21.47 14.23
CA ASP A 209 -10.56 -22.78 14.05
C ASP A 209 -9.23 -22.67 13.29
N LEU A 210 -9.15 -21.74 12.33
CA LEU A 210 -7.96 -21.54 11.51
C LEU A 210 -6.76 -21.01 12.31
N VAL A 211 -7.02 -20.10 13.26
CA VAL A 211 -6.00 -19.50 14.12
C VAL A 211 -5.58 -20.45 15.25
N GLY A 212 -6.51 -21.25 15.79
CA GLY A 212 -6.24 -22.25 16.83
C GLY A 212 -5.87 -21.67 18.21
N LYS A 213 -5.89 -20.34 18.36
CA LYS A 213 -5.72 -19.63 19.63
C LYS A 213 -6.59 -18.37 19.65
N ARG A 214 -6.99 -17.96 20.85
CA ARG A 214 -7.86 -16.80 21.05
C ARG A 214 -7.49 -16.09 22.35
N LEU A 215 -7.21 -14.80 22.24
CA LEU A 215 -7.06 -13.93 23.40
C LEU A 215 -8.44 -13.61 23.97
N ALA A 216 -8.51 -13.52 25.30
CA ALA A 216 -9.70 -12.99 25.95
C ALA A 216 -9.84 -11.50 25.59
N PRO A 217 -11.05 -10.98 25.28
CA PRO A 217 -11.23 -9.57 24.92
C PRO A 217 -10.64 -8.59 25.93
N GLU A 218 -10.64 -8.94 27.22
CA GLU A 218 -10.12 -8.12 28.32
C GLU A 218 -8.58 -8.03 28.31
N GLN A 219 -7.90 -8.94 27.61
CA GLN A 219 -6.44 -8.94 27.44
C GLN A 219 -5.99 -8.09 26.24
N VAL A 220 -6.92 -7.60 25.42
CA VAL A 220 -6.61 -6.90 24.18
C VAL A 220 -6.63 -5.39 24.42
N ASP A 221 -5.47 -4.75 24.25
CA ASP A 221 -5.35 -3.29 24.27
C ASP A 221 -5.77 -2.70 22.91
N MET A 222 -6.96 -2.09 22.88
CA MET A 222 -7.49 -1.43 21.68
C MET A 222 -6.62 -0.27 21.17
N ALA A 223 -5.98 0.49 22.06
CA ALA A 223 -5.10 1.58 21.65
C ALA A 223 -3.83 1.02 21.00
N GLU A 224 -3.29 -0.09 21.52
CA GLU A 224 -2.17 -0.77 20.88
C GLU A 224 -2.54 -1.30 19.48
N LEU A 225 -3.74 -1.86 19.30
CA LEU A 225 -4.19 -2.29 17.97
C LEU A 225 -4.27 -1.12 16.98
N GLN A 226 -4.84 0.01 17.40
CA GLN A 226 -4.90 1.22 16.57
C GLN A 226 -3.50 1.69 16.18
N HIS A 227 -2.57 1.77 17.16
CA HIS A 227 -1.18 2.15 16.90
C HIS A 227 -0.50 1.19 15.93
N ARG A 228 -0.64 -0.13 16.10
CA ARG A 228 -0.06 -1.11 15.17
C ARG A 228 -0.52 -0.88 13.73
N LEU A 229 -1.82 -0.64 13.52
CA LEU A 229 -2.41 -0.40 12.19
C LEU A 229 -1.97 0.93 11.56
N LEU A 230 -1.83 2.00 12.34
CA LEU A 230 -1.38 3.30 11.81
C LEU A 230 0.14 3.34 11.61
N VAL A 231 0.90 2.89 12.61
CA VAL A 231 2.37 2.94 12.60
C VAL A 231 2.94 2.08 11.47
N THR A 232 2.36 0.90 11.19
CA THR A 232 2.88 0.03 10.10
C THR A 232 2.79 0.71 8.73
N GLN A 233 1.74 1.50 8.48
CA GLN A 233 1.56 2.25 7.25
C GLN A 233 2.45 3.50 7.21
N ALA A 234 2.49 4.27 8.30
CA ALA A 234 3.30 5.47 8.40
C ALA A 234 4.81 5.16 8.29
N LEU A 235 5.25 4.06 8.93
CA LEU A 235 6.62 3.58 8.83
C LEU A 235 6.98 3.13 7.41
N GLU A 236 6.04 2.50 6.68
CA GLU A 236 6.26 2.17 5.29
C GLU A 236 6.33 3.43 4.42
N ALA A 237 5.50 4.44 4.68
CA ALA A 237 5.60 5.73 4.02
C ALA A 237 6.98 6.38 4.25
N ALA A 238 7.48 6.35 5.49
CA ALA A 238 8.83 6.81 5.83
C ALA A 238 9.93 6.06 5.07
N ARG A 239 9.79 4.75 4.87
CA ARG A 239 10.72 3.95 4.06
C ARG A 239 10.66 4.35 2.59
N THR A 240 9.46 4.46 2.02
CA THR A 240 9.29 4.89 0.62
C THR A 240 9.85 6.28 0.38
N TYR A 241 9.78 7.18 1.36
CA TYR A 241 10.39 8.51 1.27
C TYR A 241 11.93 8.45 1.34
N GLU A 242 12.50 7.65 2.25
CA GLU A 242 13.96 7.44 2.32
C GLU A 242 14.53 6.80 1.05
N GLU A 243 13.80 5.84 0.47
CA GLU A 243 14.15 5.15 -0.78
C GLU A 243 13.97 6.05 -2.02
N GLY A 244 13.38 7.23 -1.87
CA GLY A 244 13.10 8.15 -2.98
C GLY A 244 11.95 7.69 -3.89
N VAL A 245 11.08 6.79 -3.43
CA VAL A 245 9.86 6.38 -4.14
C VAL A 245 8.87 7.54 -4.16
N VAL A 246 8.63 8.18 -3.01
CA VAL A 246 7.95 9.48 -2.94
C VAL A 246 8.99 10.52 -2.57
N THR A 247 9.00 11.66 -3.26
CA THR A 247 10.03 12.70 -3.05
C THR A 247 9.49 14.00 -2.46
N ASP A 248 8.16 14.11 -2.35
CA ASP A 248 7.47 15.25 -1.77
C ASP A 248 6.51 14.74 -0.68
N PRO A 249 6.62 15.21 0.57
CA PRO A 249 5.76 14.71 1.64
C PRO A 249 4.27 15.00 1.40
N ARG A 250 3.95 16.04 0.61
CA ARG A 250 2.57 16.37 0.23
C ARG A 250 1.96 15.28 -0.65
N GLU A 251 2.76 14.67 -1.53
CA GLU A 251 2.30 13.58 -2.40
C GLU A 251 2.03 12.31 -1.59
N ALA A 252 2.88 12.02 -0.60
CA ALA A 252 2.63 10.91 0.32
C ALA A 252 1.32 11.13 1.10
N ASP A 253 1.16 12.30 1.71
CA ASP A 253 0.00 12.57 2.55
C ASP A 253 -1.32 12.65 1.78
N VAL A 254 -1.36 13.40 0.67
CA VAL A 254 -2.52 13.42 -0.23
C VAL A 254 -2.84 12.00 -0.70
N GLY A 255 -1.83 11.27 -1.19
CA GLY A 255 -1.96 9.89 -1.61
C GLY A 255 -2.57 8.99 -0.53
N SER A 256 -2.12 9.14 0.71
CA SER A 256 -2.59 8.34 1.83
C SER A 256 -4.06 8.61 2.19
N ILE A 257 -4.47 9.88 2.18
CA ILE A 257 -5.83 10.28 2.55
C ILE A 257 -6.83 9.89 1.47
N ILE A 258 -6.61 10.31 0.22
CA ILE A 258 -7.61 10.11 -0.85
C ILE A 258 -7.44 8.78 -1.60
N GLY A 259 -6.31 8.09 -1.41
CA GLY A 259 -6.05 6.77 -1.98
C GLY A 259 -6.56 5.64 -1.10
N PHE A 260 -6.01 5.52 0.11
CA PHE A 260 -6.33 4.40 1.02
C PHE A 260 -6.95 4.82 2.35
N GLY A 261 -7.34 6.10 2.49
CA GLY A 261 -8.12 6.57 3.63
C GLY A 261 -7.36 6.59 4.94
N PHE A 262 -6.04 6.80 4.91
CA PHE A 262 -5.22 6.85 6.12
C PHE A 262 -5.67 7.98 7.04
N ALA A 263 -6.28 7.62 8.17
CA ALA A 263 -6.64 8.45 9.32
C ALA A 263 -6.68 9.97 9.00
N PRO A 264 -7.68 10.47 8.25
CA PRO A 264 -7.60 11.81 7.65
C PRO A 264 -7.38 12.95 8.65
N TYR A 265 -7.84 12.78 9.89
CA TYR A 265 -7.64 13.72 10.98
C TYR A 265 -6.15 13.94 11.35
N SER A 266 -5.26 13.01 10.98
CA SER A 266 -3.82 13.10 11.27
C SER A 266 -3.03 13.88 10.21
N GLY A 267 -3.67 14.28 9.11
CA GLY A 267 -3.03 14.96 7.98
C GLY A 267 -2.33 14.03 6.97
N GLY A 268 -2.38 12.71 7.15
CA GLY A 268 -1.72 11.73 6.28
C GLY A 268 -0.56 11.01 6.95
N THR A 269 0.07 10.07 6.24
CA THR A 269 1.10 9.18 6.81
C THR A 269 2.37 9.87 7.34
N LEU A 270 2.93 10.85 6.63
CA LEU A 270 4.14 11.57 7.05
C LEU A 270 3.78 12.70 8.01
N SER A 271 2.66 13.39 7.78
CA SER A 271 2.11 14.35 8.77
C SER A 271 1.80 13.71 10.11
N PHE A 272 1.33 12.45 10.15
CA PHE A 272 1.14 11.70 11.40
C PHE A 272 2.44 11.57 12.21
N ILE A 273 3.57 11.36 11.52
CA ILE A 273 4.89 11.30 12.15
C ILE A 273 5.33 12.69 12.62
N ASP A 274 5.20 13.70 11.77
CA ASP A 274 5.61 15.08 12.08
C ASP A 274 4.79 15.66 13.25
N ASN A 275 3.48 15.41 13.29
CA ASN A 275 2.58 15.86 14.36
C ASN A 275 2.90 15.18 15.71
N MET A 276 3.33 13.91 15.68
CA MET A 276 3.81 13.20 16.87
C MET A 276 5.22 13.65 17.29
N GLY A 277 6.02 14.10 16.34
CA GLY A 277 7.45 14.32 16.47
C GLY A 277 8.26 13.04 16.26
N ALA A 278 9.32 13.13 15.46
CA ALA A 278 10.13 11.98 15.05
C ALA A 278 10.69 11.17 16.23
N ALA A 279 11.10 11.83 17.33
CA ALA A 279 11.61 11.16 18.52
C ALA A 279 10.56 10.29 19.22
N ALA A 280 9.33 10.81 19.38
CA ALA A 280 8.23 10.07 19.98
C ALA A 280 7.77 8.93 19.06
N PHE A 281 7.70 9.16 17.76
CA PHE A 281 7.36 8.13 16.78
C PHE A 281 8.39 6.99 16.76
N VAL A 282 9.69 7.30 16.77
CA VAL A 282 10.76 6.29 16.86
C VAL A 282 10.63 5.45 18.14
N LYS A 283 10.37 6.09 19.29
CA LYS A 283 10.15 5.37 20.55
C LYS A 283 8.94 4.44 20.49
N LEU A 284 7.84 4.87 19.87
CA LEU A 284 6.66 4.04 19.64
C LEU A 284 6.98 2.85 18.73
N CYS A 285 7.66 3.09 17.61
CA CYS A 285 8.14 2.04 16.71
C CYS A 285 9.02 1.00 17.43
N GLU A 286 9.96 1.43 18.27
CA GLU A 286 10.84 0.53 19.02
C GLU A 286 10.09 -0.29 20.07
N SER A 287 9.11 0.31 20.74
CA SER A 287 8.20 -0.40 21.66
C SER A 287 7.40 -1.50 20.94
N LEU A 288 6.80 -1.15 19.80
CA LEU A 288 6.07 -2.11 18.96
C LEU A 288 7.00 -3.18 18.38
N ALA A 289 8.21 -2.82 17.98
CA ALA A 289 9.20 -3.77 17.45
C ALA A 289 9.62 -4.79 18.50
N LYS A 290 9.77 -4.38 19.76
CA LYS A 290 10.08 -5.29 20.87
C LYS A 290 8.97 -6.30 21.13
N LYS A 291 7.70 -5.88 21.03
CA LYS A 291 6.54 -6.75 21.30
C LYS A 291 6.15 -7.62 20.11
N HIS A 292 6.18 -7.04 18.92
CA HIS A 292 5.54 -7.59 17.73
C HIS A 292 6.55 -7.95 16.64
N GLY A 293 7.80 -7.52 16.74
CA GLY A 293 8.89 -7.94 15.84
C GLY A 293 9.39 -6.84 14.89
N GLU A 294 10.45 -7.19 14.14
CA GLU A 294 11.30 -6.26 13.38
C GLU A 294 10.56 -5.41 12.32
N ARG A 295 9.35 -5.80 11.91
CA ARG A 295 8.56 -5.02 10.94
C ARG A 295 8.26 -3.59 11.38
N PHE A 296 8.23 -3.33 12.69
CA PHE A 296 8.05 -2.00 13.27
C PHE A 296 9.36 -1.24 13.48
N ARG A 297 10.51 -1.79 13.08
CA ARG A 297 11.81 -1.14 13.28
C ARG A 297 11.90 0.15 12.46
N PRO A 298 12.24 1.29 13.10
CA PRO A 298 12.38 2.57 12.40
C PRO A 298 13.57 2.54 11.44
N ASN A 299 13.39 3.15 10.27
CA ASN A 299 14.42 3.26 9.24
C ASN A 299 15.50 4.28 9.61
N ARG A 300 16.58 4.35 8.81
CA ARG A 300 17.76 5.16 9.17
C ARG A 300 17.41 6.65 9.19
N GLN A 301 16.58 7.10 8.25
CA GLN A 301 16.09 8.47 8.18
C GLN A 301 15.35 8.88 9.45
N LEU A 302 14.36 8.10 9.91
CA LEU A 302 13.63 8.40 11.15
C LEU A 302 14.54 8.46 12.36
N LYS A 303 15.50 7.53 12.49
CA LYS A 303 16.48 7.53 13.59
C LYS A 303 17.36 8.77 13.58
N ARG A 304 17.70 9.31 12.40
CA ARG A 304 18.42 10.58 12.29
C ARG A 304 17.52 11.74 12.71
N MET A 305 16.31 11.83 12.15
CA MET A 305 15.35 12.89 12.46
C MET A 305 15.02 12.96 13.95
N ALA A 306 14.89 11.81 14.62
CA ALA A 306 14.70 11.73 16.07
C ALA A 306 15.85 12.36 16.89
N LYS A 307 17.08 12.36 16.37
CA LYS A 307 18.25 12.97 17.03
C LYS A 307 18.41 14.46 16.68
N THR A 308 18.05 14.85 15.47
CA THR A 308 18.28 16.22 14.97
C THR A 308 17.08 17.14 15.14
N GLY A 309 15.89 16.61 15.45
CA GLY A 309 14.65 17.39 15.51
C GLY A 309 14.09 17.76 14.13
N GLU A 310 14.61 17.14 13.06
CA GLU A 310 14.10 17.32 11.70
C GLU A 310 12.68 16.76 11.55
N SER A 311 11.92 17.33 10.61
CA SER A 311 10.60 16.88 10.19
C SER A 311 10.55 16.75 8.66
N TYR A 312 9.61 15.96 8.13
CA TYR A 312 9.46 15.79 6.68
C TYR A 312 9.08 17.11 6.00
N TYR A 313 8.10 17.83 6.54
CA TYR A 313 7.67 19.12 5.99
C TYR A 313 8.70 20.23 6.22
N GLY A 314 9.44 20.19 7.35
CA GLY A 314 10.54 21.13 7.60
C GLY A 314 11.67 20.96 6.59
N ALA A 315 12.08 19.73 6.31
CA ALA A 315 13.09 19.43 5.29
C ALA A 315 12.62 19.82 3.87
N ALA A 316 11.35 19.58 3.54
CA ALA A 316 10.78 19.98 2.26
C ALA A 316 10.74 21.51 2.09
N ALA A 317 10.37 22.25 3.14
CA ALA A 317 10.38 23.71 3.15
C ALA A 317 11.79 24.28 2.96
N ALA A 318 12.78 23.73 3.67
CA ALA A 318 14.19 24.13 3.52
C ALA A 318 14.71 23.89 2.09
N LYS A 319 14.40 22.73 1.49
CA LYS A 319 14.76 22.42 0.10
C LYS A 319 14.10 23.35 -0.91
N ALA A 320 12.84 23.72 -0.67
CA ALA A 320 12.13 24.68 -1.53
C ALA A 320 12.76 26.07 -1.46
N ALA A 321 13.10 26.55 -0.26
CA ALA A 321 13.80 27.83 -0.07
C ALA A 321 15.17 27.84 -0.77
N ALA A 322 15.96 26.78 -0.63
CA ALA A 322 17.28 26.66 -1.27
C ALA A 322 17.22 26.62 -2.81
N LYS A 323 16.10 26.19 -3.41
CA LYS A 323 15.90 26.20 -4.87
C LYS A 323 15.45 27.57 -5.39
N ALA A 324 14.86 28.39 -4.53
CA ALA A 324 14.38 29.73 -4.88
C ALA A 324 15.47 30.81 -4.75
N ALA A 325 16.52 30.55 -3.96
CA ALA A 325 17.74 31.35 -3.86
C ALA A 325 18.69 31.05 -5.04
#